data_AF-A0A6M4P5W2-F1
#
_entry.id   AF-A0A6M4P5W2-F1
#
_cell.length_a   1.000
_cell.length_b   1.000
_cell.length_c   1.000
_cell.angle_alpha   90.00
_cell.angle_beta   90.00
_cell.angle_gamma   90.00
#
_symmetry.space_group_name_H-M   'P 1'
#
loop_
_entity.id
_entity.type
_entity.pdbx_description
1 polymer ?
#
loop_
_entity_poly.entity_id
_entity_poly.type
_entity_poly.pdbx_seq_one_letter_code
_entity_poly.pdbx_strand_id
1 'polypeptide(L)'
;MLKRLQIENNCSTGNGNSPSCKNIDRKIDTLEKLNIDRNVEFAKEYNKCANGGDCKRFYYLDVTQRKLWNEEATSSFRKHPNEWTAVPDVQNKFHNYSSDGKRILVNQDGSYNNTKYIHQNGQMEIVVDKNGKIITDDTNAGTYNYYGPNPTFGNISEPIGHTIYDVAPYLDFGNSASDKTSYISRNPDNLTIKALQKIGNTKLDEKDVNKRNAVIENFKNKGK
;
A
#
# COMPACT_ATOMS: atom_id res chain seq x y z
N MET A 1 6.99 15.42 4.67
CA MET A 1 6.50 15.78 6.02
C MET A 1 7.50 15.49 7.15
N LEU A 2 8.04 14.27 7.30
CA LEU A 2 9.11 13.92 8.28
C LEU A 2 10.30 14.91 8.29
N LYS A 3 10.75 15.30 7.08
CA LYS A 3 11.82 16.30 6.92
C LYS A 3 11.38 17.68 7.43
N ARG A 4 10.13 18.09 7.24
CA ARG A 4 9.67 19.45 7.51
C ARG A 4 9.67 19.77 9.01
N LEU A 5 9.11 18.92 9.87
CA LEU A 5 9.08 19.16 11.33
C LEU A 5 10.48 19.11 11.98
N GLN A 6 11.35 18.21 11.51
CA GLN A 6 12.71 18.08 12.04
C GLN A 6 13.63 19.21 11.57
N ILE A 7 13.36 19.75 10.38
CA ILE A 7 14.07 20.91 9.83
C ILE A 7 13.52 22.21 10.40
N GLU A 8 12.20 22.34 10.58
CA GLU A 8 11.59 23.47 11.29
C GLU A 8 12.13 23.56 12.72
N ASN A 9 12.27 22.46 13.46
CA ASN A 9 12.90 22.49 14.79
C ASN A 9 14.39 22.93 14.76
N ASN A 10 15.17 22.50 13.78
CA ASN A 10 16.59 22.89 13.66
C ASN A 10 16.81 24.30 13.09
N CYS A 11 15.86 24.80 12.29
CA CYS A 11 15.88 26.14 11.67
C CYS A 11 15.16 27.21 12.52
N SER A 12 14.35 26.80 13.50
CA SER A 12 13.68 27.70 14.46
C SER A 12 14.57 28.09 15.63
N THR A 13 15.54 27.25 16.03
CA THR A 13 16.47 27.55 17.14
C THR A 13 17.72 28.33 16.71
N GLY A 14 17.87 28.63 15.42
CA GLY A 14 19.03 29.34 14.88
C GLY A 14 18.77 29.92 13.49
N ASN A 15 18.43 31.21 13.45
CA ASN A 15 18.44 32.08 12.27
C ASN A 15 17.86 31.44 10.99
N GLY A 16 16.52 31.32 10.92
CA GLY A 16 15.74 30.74 9.80
C GLY A 16 15.95 31.39 8.42
N ASN A 17 16.88 32.33 8.27
CA ASN A 17 17.34 32.90 7.01
C ASN A 17 18.66 32.31 6.49
N SER A 18 19.25 31.33 7.19
CA SER A 18 20.44 30.62 6.71
C SER A 18 20.19 30.00 5.33
N PRO A 19 21.10 30.16 4.35
CA PRO A 19 21.00 29.54 3.03
C PRO A 19 20.77 28.02 3.07
N SER A 20 21.22 27.35 4.15
CA SER A 20 21.00 25.92 4.38
C SER A 20 19.52 25.59 4.60
N CYS A 21 18.83 26.33 5.47
CA CYS A 21 17.40 26.14 5.75
C CYS A 21 16.55 26.38 4.49
N LYS A 22 16.80 27.47 3.75
CA LYS A 22 16.08 27.77 2.49
C LYS A 22 16.25 26.69 1.42
N ASN A 23 17.41 26.04 1.35
CA ASN A 23 17.65 24.94 0.40
C ASN A 23 16.87 23.69 0.80
N ILE A 24 16.80 23.42 2.11
CA ILE A 24 16.03 22.30 2.63
C ILE A 24 14.53 22.51 2.41
N ASP A 25 13.99 23.70 2.69
CA ASP A 25 12.58 24.02 2.46
C ASP A 25 12.21 23.82 0.98
N ARG A 26 13.04 24.34 0.06
CA ARG A 26 12.84 24.12 -1.38
C ARG A 26 12.81 22.64 -1.77
N LYS A 27 13.66 21.81 -1.15
CA LYS A 27 13.65 20.36 -1.37
C LYS A 27 12.38 19.72 -0.84
N ILE A 28 11.88 20.17 0.31
CA ILE A 28 10.60 19.70 0.86
C ILE A 28 9.46 20.07 -0.10
N ASP A 29 9.37 21.33 -0.53
CA ASP A 29 8.34 21.79 -1.47
C ASP A 29 8.37 21.00 -2.77
N THR A 30 9.57 20.72 -3.28
CA THR A 30 9.76 19.89 -4.49
C THR A 30 9.22 18.47 -4.27
N LEU A 31 9.53 17.86 -3.12
CA LEU A 31 9.04 16.52 -2.79
C LEU A 31 7.53 16.49 -2.57
N GLU A 32 6.96 17.53 -1.95
CA GLU A 32 5.51 17.66 -1.75
C GLU A 32 4.79 17.82 -3.10
N LYS A 33 5.35 18.62 -4.01
CA LYS A 33 4.82 18.74 -5.37
C LYS A 33 4.88 17.41 -6.13
N LEU A 34 6.02 16.71 -6.08
CA LEU A 34 6.15 15.38 -6.70
C LEU A 34 5.14 14.37 -6.12
N ASN A 35 4.86 14.45 -4.82
CA ASN A 35 3.85 13.63 -4.15
C ASN A 35 2.43 13.92 -4.68
N ILE A 36 2.08 15.19 -4.85
CA ILE A 36 0.80 15.63 -5.42
C ILE A 36 0.67 15.19 -6.88
N ASP A 37 1.69 15.45 -7.69
CA ASP A 37 1.69 15.09 -9.12
C ASP A 37 1.53 13.58 -9.31
N ARG A 38 2.22 12.76 -8.50
CA ARG A 38 2.06 11.31 -8.48
C ARG A 38 0.64 10.89 -8.10
N ASN A 39 0.05 11.51 -7.08
CA ASN A 39 -1.32 11.18 -6.67
C ASN A 39 -2.36 11.47 -7.75
N VAL A 40 -2.22 12.61 -8.42
CA VAL A 40 -3.08 13.00 -9.55
C VAL A 40 -2.95 11.96 -10.67
N GLU A 41 -1.73 11.57 -11.01
CA GLU A 41 -1.48 10.55 -12.03
C GLU A 41 -2.07 9.19 -11.61
N PHE A 42 -1.80 8.74 -10.38
CA PHE A 42 -2.28 7.47 -9.87
C PHE A 42 -3.81 7.41 -9.90
N ALA A 43 -4.49 8.42 -9.36
CA ALA A 43 -5.95 8.47 -9.32
C ALA A 43 -6.56 8.48 -10.73
N LYS A 44 -5.95 9.20 -11.67
CA LYS A 44 -6.38 9.22 -13.08
C LYS A 44 -6.28 7.84 -13.72
N GLU A 45 -5.12 7.19 -13.60
CA GLU A 45 -4.87 5.91 -14.27
C GLU A 45 -5.62 4.75 -13.59
N TYR A 46 -5.76 4.78 -12.26
CA TYR A 46 -6.63 3.88 -11.50
C TYR A 46 -8.07 3.96 -11.99
N ASN A 47 -8.65 5.17 -12.05
CA ASN A 47 -10.03 5.36 -12.53
C ASN A 47 -10.20 4.91 -13.98
N LYS A 48 -9.23 5.20 -14.85
CA LYS A 48 -9.25 4.75 -16.25
C LYS A 48 -9.26 3.21 -16.33
N CYS A 49 -8.39 2.54 -15.59
CA CYS A 49 -8.33 1.09 -15.55
C CYS A 49 -9.59 0.47 -14.93
N ALA A 50 -10.04 0.98 -13.78
CA ALA A 50 -11.24 0.55 -13.06
C ALA A 50 -12.52 0.61 -13.91
N ASN A 51 -12.57 1.51 -14.91
CA ASN A 51 -13.67 1.63 -15.85
C ASN A 51 -13.49 0.81 -17.14
N GLY A 52 -12.56 -0.13 -17.16
CA GLY A 52 -12.32 -1.04 -18.29
C GLY A 52 -11.42 -0.47 -19.39
N GLY A 53 -10.81 0.70 -19.16
CA GLY A 53 -9.85 1.31 -20.08
C GLY A 53 -8.49 0.62 -20.09
N ASP A 54 -7.51 1.29 -20.70
CA ASP A 54 -6.11 0.85 -20.70
C ASP A 54 -5.49 0.97 -19.31
N CYS A 55 -4.92 -0.14 -18.83
CA CYS A 55 -4.38 -0.32 -17.49
C CYS A 55 -2.85 -0.28 -17.42
N LYS A 56 -2.12 -0.13 -18.54
CA LYS A 56 -0.65 -0.28 -18.54
C LYS A 56 0.06 0.68 -17.59
N ARG A 57 -0.33 1.95 -17.61
CA ARG A 57 0.27 2.96 -16.73
C ARG A 57 -0.09 2.72 -15.27
N PHE A 58 -1.34 2.33 -15.00
CA PHE A 58 -1.76 1.97 -13.65
C PHE A 58 -1.00 0.74 -13.14
N TYR A 59 -0.82 -0.31 -13.95
CA TYR A 59 -0.01 -1.49 -13.60
C TYR A 59 1.45 -1.11 -13.31
N TYR A 60 2.03 -0.20 -14.08
CA TYR A 60 3.37 0.31 -13.76
C TYR A 60 3.40 0.94 -12.37
N LEU A 61 2.45 1.83 -12.04
CA LEU A 61 2.42 2.51 -10.75
C LEU A 61 2.14 1.52 -9.60
N ASP A 62 1.08 0.72 -9.70
CA ASP A 62 0.59 -0.12 -8.61
C ASP A 62 1.38 -1.43 -8.42
N VAL A 63 2.05 -1.94 -9.45
CA VAL A 63 2.80 -3.20 -9.35
C VAL A 63 4.29 -2.97 -9.51
N THR A 64 4.70 -2.38 -10.63
CA THR A 64 6.12 -2.31 -10.99
C THR A 64 6.87 -1.34 -10.08
N GLN A 65 6.36 -0.13 -9.90
CA GLN A 65 6.98 0.91 -9.10
C GLN A 65 7.03 0.52 -7.62
N ARG A 66 5.94 -0.06 -7.09
CA ARG A 66 5.88 -0.52 -5.69
C ARG A 66 6.87 -1.67 -5.44
N LYS A 67 7.06 -2.59 -6.38
CA LYS A 67 8.11 -3.63 -6.27
C LYS A 67 9.52 -3.04 -6.28
N LEU A 68 9.79 -2.09 -7.18
CA LEU A 68 11.09 -1.40 -7.25
C LEU A 68 11.39 -0.65 -5.94
N TRP A 69 10.42 0.09 -5.40
CA TRP A 69 10.62 0.83 -4.15
C TRP A 69 10.68 -0.06 -2.90
N ASN A 70 10.23 -1.31 -2.99
CA ASN A 70 10.37 -2.29 -1.89
C ASN A 70 11.59 -3.20 -2.03
N GLU A 71 12.45 -3.02 -3.05
CA GLU A 71 13.54 -3.97 -3.35
C GLU A 71 14.55 -4.11 -2.20
N GLU A 72 14.81 -3.01 -1.48
CA GLU A 72 15.77 -2.98 -0.37
C GLU A 72 15.17 -3.50 0.95
N ALA A 73 13.86 -3.70 1.02
CA ALA A 73 13.14 -4.07 2.26
C ALA A 73 13.72 -5.33 2.91
N THR A 74 14.02 -6.34 2.11
CA THR A 74 14.63 -7.60 2.61
C THR A 74 16.01 -7.38 3.24
N SER A 75 16.85 -6.57 2.59
CA SER A 75 18.19 -6.26 3.10
C SER A 75 18.11 -5.40 4.36
N SER A 76 17.26 -4.38 4.36
CA SER A 76 17.01 -3.52 5.51
C SER A 76 16.51 -4.32 6.71
N PHE A 77 15.49 -5.19 6.53
CA PHE A 77 14.95 -6.02 7.61
C PHE A 77 16.00 -6.90 8.29
N ARG A 78 16.87 -7.52 7.49
CA ARG A 78 17.93 -8.39 8.03
C ARG A 78 19.02 -7.62 8.77
N LYS A 79 19.37 -6.41 8.31
CA LYS A 79 20.45 -5.60 8.88
C LYS A 79 20.00 -4.76 10.08
N HIS A 80 18.75 -4.28 10.04
CA HIS A 80 18.20 -3.32 10.99
C HIS A 80 16.82 -3.76 11.48
N PRO A 81 16.67 -4.98 12.07
CA PRO A 81 15.36 -5.52 12.45
C PRO A 81 14.60 -4.65 13.48
N ASN A 82 15.33 -3.83 14.26
CA ASN A 82 14.76 -2.87 15.20
C ASN A 82 14.03 -1.69 14.53
N GLU A 83 14.23 -1.48 13.23
CA GLU A 83 13.52 -0.47 12.43
C GLU A 83 12.18 -1.00 11.86
N TRP A 84 11.80 -2.22 12.24
CA TRP A 84 10.62 -2.90 11.72
C TRP A 84 9.70 -3.33 12.84
N THR A 85 8.41 -3.08 12.65
CA THR A 85 7.37 -3.41 13.64
C THR A 85 6.45 -4.46 13.05
N ALA A 86 6.25 -5.56 13.80
CA ALA A 86 5.23 -6.54 13.47
C ALA A 86 3.85 -5.90 13.57
N VAL A 87 3.01 -6.09 12.55
CA VAL A 87 1.64 -5.57 12.59
C VAL A 87 0.71 -6.54 13.31
N PRO A 88 -0.39 -6.06 13.92
CA PRO A 88 -1.39 -6.92 14.54
C PRO A 88 -2.05 -7.89 13.55
N ASP A 89 -2.50 -9.04 14.06
CA ASP A 89 -3.11 -10.12 13.28
C ASP A 89 -4.25 -9.67 12.35
N VAL A 90 -5.06 -8.70 12.78
CA VAL A 90 -6.15 -8.13 11.97
C VAL A 90 -5.66 -7.52 10.66
N GLN A 91 -4.47 -6.89 10.66
CA GLN A 91 -3.86 -6.29 9.47
C GLN A 91 -3.05 -7.32 8.66
N ASN A 92 -2.53 -8.34 9.35
CA ASN A 92 -1.71 -9.40 8.78
C ASN A 92 -2.51 -10.50 8.06
N LYS A 93 -3.81 -10.66 8.36
CA LYS A 93 -4.66 -11.73 7.79
C LYS A 93 -4.65 -11.80 6.26
N PHE A 94 -4.50 -10.65 5.59
CA PHE A 94 -4.48 -10.53 4.13
C PHE A 94 -3.16 -10.99 3.48
N HIS A 95 -2.22 -11.51 4.27
CA HIS A 95 -0.97 -12.12 3.80
C HIS A 95 -0.90 -13.62 4.13
N ASN A 96 -2.06 -14.24 4.41
CA ASN A 96 -2.17 -15.63 4.84
C ASN A 96 -3.15 -16.42 3.96
N TYR A 97 -3.21 -16.11 2.67
CA TYR A 97 -4.04 -16.83 1.73
C TYR A 97 -3.51 -18.24 1.42
N SER A 98 -4.43 -19.15 1.13
CA SER A 98 -4.11 -20.45 0.54
C SER A 98 -3.35 -20.29 -0.78
N SER A 99 -2.66 -21.35 -1.21
CA SER A 99 -1.85 -21.34 -2.44
C SER A 99 -2.66 -21.10 -3.72
N ASP A 100 -3.98 -21.24 -3.67
CA ASP A 100 -4.94 -20.91 -4.73
C ASP A 100 -5.61 -19.53 -4.56
N GLY A 101 -5.27 -18.78 -3.51
CA GLY A 101 -5.77 -17.44 -3.23
C GLY A 101 -7.22 -17.35 -2.74
N LYS A 102 -7.92 -18.49 -2.53
CA LYS A 102 -9.37 -18.49 -2.30
C LYS A 102 -9.80 -18.25 -0.86
N ARG A 103 -8.96 -18.61 0.13
CA ARG A 103 -9.30 -18.51 1.55
C ARG A 103 -8.11 -18.04 2.37
N ILE A 104 -8.39 -17.33 3.46
CA ILE A 104 -7.40 -17.03 4.49
C ILE A 104 -7.21 -18.28 5.35
N LEU A 105 -5.96 -18.67 5.56
CA LEU A 105 -5.56 -19.80 6.40
C LEU A 105 -5.31 -19.29 7.82
N VAL A 106 -6.11 -19.81 8.75
CA VAL A 106 -5.98 -19.54 10.19
C VAL A 106 -5.68 -20.85 10.91
N ASN A 107 -4.78 -20.79 11.88
CA ASN A 107 -4.43 -21.93 12.73
C ASN A 107 -5.56 -22.20 13.75
N GLN A 108 -5.53 -23.37 14.39
CA GLN A 108 -6.58 -23.77 15.35
C GLN A 108 -6.69 -22.82 16.55
N ASP A 109 -5.59 -22.17 16.93
CA ASP A 109 -5.51 -21.18 18.01
C ASP A 109 -5.91 -19.77 17.57
N GLY A 110 -6.30 -19.58 16.30
CA GLY A 110 -6.64 -18.27 15.74
C GLY A 110 -5.45 -17.50 15.18
N SER A 111 -4.22 -18.00 15.31
CA SER A 111 -3.01 -17.35 14.79
C SER A 111 -2.83 -17.54 13.27
N TYR A 112 -1.92 -16.76 12.70
CA TYR A 112 -1.54 -16.82 11.29
C TYR A 112 -0.12 -17.38 11.11
N ASN A 113 0.14 -18.03 9.97
CA ASN A 113 1.45 -18.65 9.69
C ASN A 113 2.51 -17.64 9.24
N ASN A 114 2.07 -16.55 8.62
CA ASN A 114 2.91 -15.45 8.18
C ASN A 114 2.70 -14.26 9.10
N THR A 115 3.74 -13.46 9.30
CA THR A 115 3.72 -12.19 10.03
C THR A 115 4.19 -11.08 9.11
N LYS A 116 3.36 -10.05 8.96
CA LYS A 116 3.71 -8.80 8.27
C LYS A 116 4.48 -7.87 9.19
N TYR A 117 5.52 -7.25 8.65
CA TYR A 117 6.30 -6.19 9.28
C TYR A 117 6.27 -4.94 8.42
N ILE A 118 6.24 -3.78 9.08
CA ILE A 118 6.30 -2.48 8.44
C ILE A 118 7.50 -1.73 8.99
N HIS A 119 8.28 -1.15 8.09
CA HIS A 119 9.42 -0.32 8.46
C HIS A 119 8.94 0.98 9.14
N GLN A 120 9.76 1.58 10.02
CA GLN A 120 9.41 2.79 10.76
C GLN A 120 9.06 4.02 9.89
N ASN A 121 9.47 4.03 8.61
CA ASN A 121 9.03 5.05 7.66
C ASN A 121 7.58 4.87 7.17
N GLY A 122 6.92 3.76 7.51
CA GLY A 122 5.55 3.41 7.13
C GLY A 122 5.37 2.83 5.73
N GLN A 123 6.42 2.85 4.91
CA GLN A 123 6.28 2.60 3.46
C GLN A 123 6.75 1.22 3.04
N MET A 124 7.80 0.67 3.64
CA MET A 124 8.25 -0.68 3.24
C MET A 124 7.55 -1.74 4.07
N GLU A 125 7.12 -2.80 3.41
CA GLU A 125 6.52 -3.97 4.06
C GLU A 125 7.27 -5.23 3.68
N ILE A 126 7.40 -6.14 4.64
CA ILE A 126 7.79 -7.52 4.37
C ILE A 126 6.83 -8.48 5.07
N VAL A 127 6.80 -9.71 4.59
CA VAL A 127 6.04 -10.79 5.20
C VAL A 127 6.98 -11.96 5.42
N VAL A 128 6.94 -12.53 6.62
CA VAL A 128 7.85 -13.59 7.05
C VAL A 128 7.01 -14.77 7.53
N ASP A 129 7.35 -15.99 7.10
CA ASP A 129 6.72 -17.18 7.63
C ASP A 129 7.20 -17.50 9.06
N LYS A 130 6.53 -18.44 9.71
CA LYS A 130 6.90 -18.93 11.05
C LYS A 130 8.34 -19.48 11.17
N ASN A 131 9.02 -19.78 10.06
CA ASN A 131 10.39 -20.27 10.04
C ASN A 131 11.42 -19.15 9.77
N GLY A 132 10.97 -17.89 9.66
CA GLY A 132 11.84 -16.76 9.35
C GLY A 132 12.11 -16.55 7.85
N LYS A 133 11.43 -17.27 6.96
CA LYS A 133 11.58 -17.10 5.52
C LYS A 133 10.72 -15.94 5.02
N ILE A 134 11.32 -15.05 4.25
CA ILE A 134 10.59 -13.95 3.61
C ILE A 134 9.70 -14.50 2.48
N ILE A 135 8.43 -14.15 2.54
CA ILE A 135 7.39 -14.49 1.57
C ILE A 135 7.51 -13.56 0.36
N THR A 136 7.57 -14.16 -0.82
CA THR A 136 7.77 -13.46 -2.11
C THR A 136 6.74 -13.83 -3.16
N ASP A 137 5.80 -14.73 -2.87
CA ASP A 137 4.68 -14.98 -3.77
C ASP A 137 3.73 -13.78 -3.75
N ASP A 138 3.34 -13.31 -4.93
CA ASP A 138 2.58 -12.06 -5.07
C ASP A 138 1.26 -12.07 -4.28
N THR A 139 0.66 -13.24 -4.04
CA THR A 139 -0.57 -13.35 -3.24
C THR A 139 -0.36 -12.92 -1.78
N ASN A 140 0.79 -13.22 -1.18
CA ASN A 140 1.04 -13.02 0.24
C ASN A 140 2.22 -12.10 0.57
N ALA A 141 3.01 -11.69 -0.42
CA ALA A 141 4.19 -10.85 -0.22
C ALA A 141 3.83 -9.46 0.37
N GLY A 142 4.80 -8.88 1.08
CA GLY A 142 4.76 -7.47 1.45
C GLY A 142 5.09 -6.57 0.25
N THR A 143 4.54 -5.37 0.24
CA THR A 143 4.75 -4.39 -0.85
C THR A 143 5.20 -3.04 -0.31
N TYR A 144 5.43 -2.07 -1.19
CA TYR A 144 5.61 -0.69 -0.77
C TYR A 144 4.25 -0.01 -0.60
N ASN A 145 4.04 0.78 0.45
CA ASN A 145 2.91 1.68 0.59
C ASN A 145 3.28 3.10 0.15
N TYR A 146 2.45 3.72 -0.67
CA TYR A 146 2.55 5.16 -0.92
C TYR A 146 2.33 5.94 0.38
N TYR A 147 1.44 5.45 1.24
CA TYR A 147 1.09 6.06 2.52
C TYR A 147 1.15 5.04 3.66
N GLY A 148 1.75 5.42 4.78
CA GLY A 148 1.83 4.55 5.94
C GLY A 148 0.45 4.26 6.54
N PRO A 149 0.19 3.05 7.07
CA PRO A 149 -1.12 2.73 7.64
C PRO A 149 -1.41 3.47 8.95
N ASN A 150 -0.36 3.95 9.62
CA ASN A 150 -0.47 4.67 10.89
C ASN A 150 -0.15 6.15 10.69
N PRO A 151 -0.83 7.05 11.42
CA PRO A 151 -0.47 8.45 11.44
C PRO A 151 0.95 8.56 11.95
N THR A 152 1.86 8.92 11.05
CA THR A 152 3.24 9.18 11.43
C THR A 152 3.34 10.69 11.66
N PHE A 153 3.77 11.10 12.86
CA PHE A 153 3.96 12.51 13.22
C PHE A 153 2.71 13.41 13.09
N GLY A 154 1.52 12.87 13.37
CA GLY A 154 0.26 13.65 13.39
C GLY A 154 -0.33 13.93 11.99
N ASN A 155 0.24 13.37 10.92
CA ASN A 155 -0.31 13.48 9.59
C ASN A 155 -1.57 12.60 9.43
N ILE A 156 -2.75 13.18 9.63
CA ILE A 156 -4.04 12.51 9.44
C ILE A 156 -4.31 12.06 8.00
N SER A 157 -3.51 12.54 7.02
CA SER A 157 -3.63 12.10 5.63
C SER A 157 -2.98 10.74 5.36
N GLU A 158 -2.12 10.23 6.25
CA GLU A 158 -1.51 8.89 6.07
C GLU A 158 -2.56 7.78 6.05
N PRO A 159 -3.48 7.64 7.03
CA PRO A 159 -4.47 6.55 6.98
C PRO A 159 -5.48 6.69 5.83
N ILE A 160 -5.83 7.93 5.47
CA ILE A 160 -6.75 8.19 4.34
C ILE A 160 -6.06 7.89 3.02
N GLY A 161 -4.83 8.36 2.84
CA GLY A 161 -3.99 8.07 1.69
C GLY A 161 -3.74 6.57 1.55
N HIS A 162 -3.45 5.89 2.66
CA HIS A 162 -3.27 4.44 2.69
C HIS A 162 -4.53 3.71 2.20
N THR A 163 -5.70 4.16 2.65
CA THR A 163 -6.97 3.59 2.19
C THR A 163 -7.15 3.77 0.68
N ILE A 164 -6.85 4.96 0.14
CA ILE A 164 -7.13 5.32 -1.26
C ILE A 164 -6.08 4.77 -2.24
N TYR A 165 -4.80 4.83 -1.88
CA TYR A 165 -3.70 4.55 -2.79
C TYR A 165 -3.05 3.18 -2.58
N ASP A 166 -3.31 2.52 -1.45
CA ASP A 166 -2.72 1.20 -1.15
C ASP A 166 -3.81 0.13 -0.99
N VAL A 167 -4.80 0.36 -0.13
CA VAL A 167 -5.83 -0.64 0.20
C VAL A 167 -6.86 -0.80 -0.92
N ALA A 168 -7.46 0.28 -1.42
CA ALA A 168 -8.47 0.18 -2.48
C ALA A 168 -7.93 -0.44 -3.78
N PRO A 169 -6.74 -0.03 -4.30
CA PRO A 169 -6.09 -0.70 -5.42
C PRO A 169 -5.82 -2.19 -5.15
N TYR A 170 -5.30 -2.55 -3.97
CA TYR A 170 -5.07 -3.95 -3.61
C TYR A 170 -6.37 -4.77 -3.63
N LEU A 171 -7.45 -4.25 -3.06
CA LEU A 171 -8.74 -4.94 -3.05
C LEU A 171 -9.22 -5.22 -4.47
N ASP A 172 -9.13 -4.21 -5.34
CA ASP A 172 -9.50 -4.35 -6.74
C ASP A 172 -8.57 -5.28 -7.48
N PHE A 173 -7.25 -5.07 -7.45
CA PHE A 173 -6.34 -5.66 -8.42
C PHE A 173 -5.38 -6.72 -7.86
N GLY A 174 -5.23 -6.80 -6.53
CA GLY A 174 -4.19 -7.59 -5.88
C GLY A 174 -2.81 -6.97 -6.03
N ASN A 175 -1.76 -7.69 -5.63
CA ASN A 175 -0.39 -7.16 -5.68
C ASN A 175 0.26 -7.24 -7.06
N SER A 176 -0.25 -8.09 -7.96
CA SER A 176 0.26 -8.22 -9.34
C SER A 176 -0.67 -9.08 -10.21
N ALA A 177 -0.30 -9.24 -11.49
CA ALA A 177 -0.94 -10.19 -12.38
C ALA A 177 -0.86 -11.67 -11.91
N SER A 178 0.14 -12.02 -11.11
CA SER A 178 0.32 -13.37 -10.55
C SER A 178 -0.41 -13.57 -9.22
N ASP A 179 -1.03 -12.52 -8.67
CA ASP A 179 -1.86 -12.63 -7.47
C ASP A 179 -3.09 -13.50 -7.77
N LYS A 180 -3.23 -14.58 -7.00
CA LYS A 180 -4.26 -15.60 -7.19
C LYS A 180 -5.57 -15.23 -6.49
N THR A 181 -5.57 -14.20 -5.65
CA THR A 181 -6.78 -13.75 -4.97
C THR A 181 -7.74 -13.06 -5.94
N SER A 182 -9.01 -13.07 -5.57
CA SER A 182 -10.10 -12.33 -6.23
C SER A 182 -10.51 -11.14 -5.37
N TYR A 183 -11.29 -10.22 -5.94
CA TYR A 183 -11.90 -9.14 -5.16
C TYR A 183 -12.69 -9.68 -3.96
N ILE A 184 -13.45 -10.77 -4.17
CA ILE A 184 -14.29 -11.38 -3.12
C ILE A 184 -13.42 -11.94 -1.98
N SER A 185 -12.32 -12.63 -2.30
CA SER A 185 -11.44 -13.18 -1.26
C SER A 185 -10.63 -12.11 -0.53
N ARG A 186 -10.38 -10.95 -1.16
CA ARG A 186 -9.77 -9.76 -0.53
C ARG A 186 -10.75 -8.89 0.24
N ASN A 187 -12.05 -9.00 -0.06
CA ASN A 187 -13.10 -8.26 0.62
C ASN A 187 -14.16 -9.19 1.27
N PRO A 188 -13.77 -10.15 2.13
CA PRO A 188 -14.69 -11.15 2.67
C PRO A 188 -15.74 -10.56 3.64
N ASP A 189 -15.40 -9.46 4.32
CA ASP A 189 -16.26 -8.80 5.32
C ASP A 189 -16.94 -7.52 4.79
N ASN A 190 -16.85 -7.29 3.48
CA ASN A 190 -17.38 -6.11 2.81
C ASN A 190 -16.82 -4.77 3.34
N LEU A 191 -15.56 -4.78 3.80
CA LEU A 191 -14.85 -3.65 4.40
C LEU A 191 -14.75 -2.46 3.44
N THR A 192 -14.52 -2.72 2.15
CA THR A 192 -14.45 -1.70 1.11
C THR A 192 -15.79 -1.01 0.90
N ILE A 193 -16.90 -1.74 0.99
CA ILE A 193 -18.24 -1.14 0.90
C ILE A 193 -18.49 -0.23 2.11
N LYS A 194 -18.09 -0.63 3.31
CA LYS A 194 -18.20 0.22 4.51
C LYS A 194 -17.29 1.46 4.45
N ALA A 195 -16.07 1.33 3.92
CA ALA A 195 -15.12 2.42 3.78
C ALA A 195 -15.54 3.41 2.67
N LEU A 196 -15.94 2.92 1.49
CA LEU A 196 -16.42 3.76 0.39
C LEU A 196 -17.76 4.43 0.73
N GLN A 197 -18.69 3.75 1.41
CA GLN A 197 -19.93 4.36 1.93
C GLN A 197 -19.68 5.55 2.87
N LYS A 198 -18.56 5.54 3.62
CA LYS A 198 -18.15 6.66 4.47
C LYS A 198 -17.58 7.86 3.70
N ILE A 199 -17.09 7.65 2.48
CA ILE A 199 -16.38 8.67 1.68
C ILE A 199 -17.24 9.17 0.50
N GLY A 200 -18.29 8.44 0.12
CA GLY A 200 -19.23 8.84 -0.93
C GLY A 200 -20.27 7.76 -1.20
N ASN A 201 -21.54 8.16 -1.19
CA ASN A 201 -22.72 7.31 -1.12
C ASN A 201 -22.91 6.45 -2.40
N THR A 202 -22.34 5.24 -2.45
CA THR A 202 -22.70 4.21 -3.44
C THR A 202 -22.72 2.82 -2.79
N LYS A 203 -23.89 2.18 -2.77
CA LYS A 203 -24.01 0.73 -2.52
C LYS A 203 -23.54 0.03 -3.80
N LEU A 204 -22.46 -0.74 -3.73
CA LEU A 204 -22.06 -1.62 -4.83
C LEU A 204 -22.95 -2.88 -4.79
N ASP A 205 -23.58 -3.22 -5.91
CA ASP A 205 -24.41 -4.43 -6.04
C ASP A 205 -23.63 -5.61 -6.66
N GLU A 206 -24.26 -6.77 -6.84
CA GLU A 206 -23.64 -7.96 -7.45
C GLU A 206 -23.18 -7.71 -8.89
N LYS A 207 -23.83 -6.79 -9.60
CA LYS A 207 -23.44 -6.36 -10.95
C LYS A 207 -22.16 -5.54 -10.92
N ASP A 208 -21.95 -4.72 -9.90
CA ASP A 208 -20.70 -4.00 -9.68
C ASP A 208 -19.54 -4.94 -9.33
N VAL A 209 -19.77 -5.99 -8.55
CA VAL A 209 -18.76 -7.02 -8.26
C VAL A 209 -18.37 -7.78 -9.53
N ASN A 210 -19.33 -8.18 -10.35
CA ASN A 210 -19.06 -8.85 -11.62
C ASN A 210 -18.32 -7.95 -12.62
N LYS A 211 -18.67 -6.65 -12.66
CA LYS A 211 -17.94 -5.65 -13.46
C LYS A 211 -16.50 -5.51 -12.97
N ARG A 212 -16.26 -5.45 -11.65
CA ARG A 212 -14.90 -5.41 -11.07
C ARG A 212 -14.11 -6.66 -11.44
N ASN A 213 -14.69 -7.87 -11.33
CA ASN A 213 -14.02 -9.11 -11.73
C ASN A 213 -13.58 -9.11 -13.21
N ALA A 214 -14.42 -8.61 -14.12
CA ALA A 214 -14.05 -8.48 -15.53
C ALA A 214 -12.89 -7.48 -15.76
N VAL A 215 -12.85 -6.41 -14.98
CA VAL A 215 -11.76 -5.42 -15.01
C VAL A 215 -10.46 -5.97 -14.45
N ILE A 216 -10.53 -6.83 -13.42
CA ILE A 216 -9.36 -7.55 -12.87
C ILE A 216 -8.74 -8.46 -13.92
N GLU A 217 -9.55 -9.25 -14.62
CA GLU A 217 -9.04 -10.10 -15.69
C GLU A 217 -8.42 -9.27 -16.82
N ASN A 218 -8.97 -8.10 -17.14
CA ASN A 218 -8.38 -7.17 -18.09
C ASN A 218 -7.03 -6.62 -17.60
N PHE A 219 -6.92 -6.25 -16.32
CA PHE A 219 -5.67 -5.82 -15.68
C PHE A 219 -4.60 -6.91 -15.72
N LYS A 220 -4.95 -8.15 -15.36
CA LYS A 220 -4.06 -9.32 -15.39
C LYS A 220 -3.55 -9.64 -16.81
N ASN A 221 -4.42 -9.52 -17.80
CA ASN A 221 -4.12 -9.90 -19.19
C ASN A 221 -3.44 -8.79 -20.01
N LYS A 222 -3.76 -7.51 -19.75
CA LYS A 222 -3.26 -6.36 -20.54
C LYS A 222 -2.23 -5.48 -19.81
N GLY A 223 -1.94 -5.75 -18.54
CA GLY A 223 -0.86 -5.10 -17.79
C GLY A 223 0.56 -5.49 -18.23
N LYS A 224 0.70 -6.26 -19.32
CA LYS A 224 1.96 -6.71 -19.93
C LYS A 224 2.33 -5.84 -21.13
#